data_AF-A0A246TI04-F1
#
_entry.id   AF-A0A246TI04-F1
#
_cell.length_a   1.000
_cell.length_b   1.000
_cell.length_c   1.000
_cell.angle_alpha   90.00
_cell.angle_beta   90.00
_cell.angle_gamma   90.00
#
_symmetry.space_group_name_H-M   'P 1'
#
loop_
_entity.id
_entity.type
_entity.pdbx_description
1 polymer ?
#
loop_
_entity_poly.entity_id
_entity_poly.type
_entity_poly.pdbx_seq_one_letter_code
_entity_poly.pdbx_strand_id
1 'polypeptide(L)' 'MSDIDRPTLQRAPKLVARKCHCGDWAGFGFVKGDRDDWWCWKHYPYKTSGRLEAAIAAAEIAEGLAVKVA' A
#
# COMPACT_ATOMS: atom_id res chain seq x y z
N MET A 1 3.11 -23.55 -15.53
CA MET A 1 4.51 -23.90 -15.19
C MET A 1 4.54 -24.21 -13.71
N SER A 2 5.00 -25.40 -13.33
CA SER A 2 5.15 -25.80 -11.93
C SER A 2 6.34 -25.08 -11.30
N ASP A 3 6.34 -24.83 -9.99
CA ASP A 3 7.49 -24.23 -9.30
C ASP A 3 8.77 -25.10 -9.43
N ILE A 4 8.62 -26.40 -9.69
CA ILE A 4 9.73 -27.36 -9.91
C ILE A 4 10.46 -27.10 -11.23
N ASP A 5 9.76 -26.55 -12.23
CA ASP A 5 10.35 -26.21 -13.53
C ASP A 5 11.07 -24.85 -13.50
N ARG A 6 11.04 -24.14 -12.37
CA ARG A 6 11.60 -22.80 -12.27
C ARG A 6 13.12 -22.89 -12.13
N PRO A 7 13.89 -22.28 -13.05
CA PRO A 7 15.33 -22.27 -12.94
C PRO A 7 15.77 -21.58 -11.65
N THR A 8 16.74 -22.17 -10.96
CA THR A 8 17.34 -21.59 -9.75
C THR A 8 17.99 -20.27 -10.11
N LEU A 9 17.66 -19.21 -9.36
CA LEU A 9 18.27 -17.90 -9.56
C LEU A 9 19.77 -17.99 -9.26
N GLN A 10 20.60 -17.77 -10.27
CA GLN A 10 22.07 -17.79 -10.15
C GLN A 10 22.61 -16.59 -9.34
N ARG A 11 21.82 -15.52 -9.20
CA ARG A 11 22.18 -14.30 -8.47
C ARG A 11 20.96 -13.69 -7.81
N ALA A 12 21.18 -13.01 -6.69
CA ALA A 12 20.14 -12.21 -6.05
C ALA A 12 19.71 -11.05 -6.99
N PRO A 13 18.40 -10.82 -7.16
CA PRO A 13 17.92 -9.67 -7.92
C PRO A 13 18.37 -8.37 -7.24
N LYS A 14 18.71 -7.36 -8.04
CA LYS A 14 19.10 -6.05 -7.51
C LYS A 14 17.89 -5.40 -6.87
N LEU A 15 18.01 -5.09 -5.58
CA LEU A 15 17.05 -4.29 -4.84
C LEU A 15 17.24 -2.82 -5.24
N VAL A 16 16.21 -2.19 -5.80
CA VAL A 16 16.26 -0.77 -6.20
C VAL A 16 15.40 0.03 -5.24
N ALA A 17 15.99 1.03 -4.59
CA ALA A 17 15.27 2.01 -3.79
C ALA A 17 14.45 2.92 -4.71
N ARG A 18 13.18 3.13 -4.37
CA ARG A 18 12.25 3.90 -5.19
C ARG A 18 11.70 5.07 -4.40
N LYS A 19 11.46 6.17 -5.11
CA LYS A 19 10.89 7.40 -4.58
C LYS A 19 9.54 7.64 -5.23
N CYS A 20 8.68 8.33 -4.51
CA CYS A 20 7.44 8.87 -5.03
C CYS A 20 7.72 10.08 -5.94
N HIS A 21 6.74 10.48 -6.75
CA HIS A 21 6.80 11.71 -7.54
C HIS A 21 7.07 12.96 -6.69
N CYS A 22 6.70 12.94 -5.40
CA CYS A 22 7.00 14.02 -4.46
C CYS A 22 8.40 13.95 -3.83
N GLY A 23 9.23 12.98 -4.21
CA GLY A 23 10.58 12.78 -3.69
C GLY A 23 10.67 11.98 -2.38
N ASP A 24 9.55 11.75 -1.69
CA ASP A 24 9.50 10.92 -0.47
C ASP A 24 9.79 9.45 -0.79
N TRP A 25 10.27 8.71 0.22
CA TRP A 25 10.56 7.28 0.10
C TRP A 25 9.28 6.47 -0.19
N ALA A 26 9.35 5.58 -1.18
CA ALA A 26 8.22 4.75 -1.64
C ALA A 26 8.47 3.24 -1.49
N GLY A 27 9.69 2.80 -1.15
CA GLY A 27 10.00 1.39 -0.89
C GLY A 27 11.11 0.80 -1.75
N PHE A 28 11.15 -0.53 -1.82
CA PHE A 28 12.09 -1.30 -2.61
C PHE A 28 11.39 -2.16 -3.66
N GLY A 29 11.93 -2.20 -4.87
CA GLY A 29 11.44 -3.05 -5.95
C GLY A 29 12.52 -3.94 -6.53
N PHE A 30 12.12 -5.11 -7.01
CA PHE A 30 12.99 -6.07 -7.71
C PHE A 30 12.91 -5.96 -9.25
N VAL A 31 12.17 -4.98 -9.76
CA VAL A 31 11.85 -4.86 -11.20
C VAL A 31 12.78 -3.86 -11.90
N LYS A 32 13.36 -4.31 -13.02
CA LYS A 32 14.04 -3.48 -14.01
C LYS A 32 12.96 -2.92 -14.95
N GLY A 33 12.45 -1.73 -14.67
CA GLY A 33 11.43 -1.08 -15.49
C GLY A 33 10.97 0.23 -14.88
N ASP A 34 10.58 1.16 -15.75
CA ASP A 34 9.98 2.45 -15.45
C ASP A 34 8.47 2.29 -15.19
N ARG A 35 8.09 1.32 -14.34
CA ARG A 35 6.76 1.45 -13.74
C ARG A 35 6.84 2.63 -12.79
N ASP A 36 6.26 3.73 -13.22
CA ASP A 36 6.41 5.07 -12.65
C ASP A 36 5.58 5.30 -11.38
N ASP A 37 4.60 4.44 -11.12
CA ASP A 37 3.66 4.66 -10.02
C ASP A 37 4.17 4.07 -8.70
N TRP A 38 5.24 4.66 -8.18
CA TRP A 38 5.68 4.44 -6.81
C TRP A 38 5.07 5.50 -5.90
N TRP A 39 4.44 5.06 -4.81
CA TRP A 39 3.78 5.97 -3.88
C TRP A 39 4.48 5.94 -2.53
N CYS A 40 4.77 7.11 -1.98
CA CYS A 40 5.01 7.21 -0.55
C CYS A 40 3.69 6.97 0.19
N TRP A 41 3.75 6.71 1.49
CA TRP A 41 2.55 6.47 2.29
C TRP A 41 1.51 7.59 2.18
N LYS A 42 1.93 8.84 1.99
CA LYS A 42 1.03 10.00 1.81
C LYS A 42 0.20 9.90 0.52
N HIS A 43 0.81 9.48 -0.57
CA HIS A 43 0.19 9.40 -1.90
C HIS A 43 -0.31 8.00 -2.26
N TYR A 44 -0.32 7.07 -1.29
CA TYR A 44 -0.80 5.72 -1.54
C TYR A 44 -2.31 5.76 -1.82
N PRO A 45 -2.77 5.43 -3.05
CA PRO A 45 -4.15 5.67 -3.46
C PRO A 45 -5.16 4.77 -2.74
N TYR A 46 -4.69 3.70 -2.11
CA TYR A 46 -5.51 2.74 -1.37
C TYR A 46 -5.38 2.87 0.14
N LYS A 47 -4.92 4.03 0.64
CA LYS A 47 -4.78 4.29 2.07
C LYS A 47 -6.11 4.18 2.81
N THR A 48 -7.17 4.62 2.16
CA THR A 48 -8.55 4.52 2.64
C THR A 48 -9.20 3.33 1.96
N SER A 49 -9.25 2.19 2.65
CA SER A 49 -10.14 1.12 2.20
C SER A 49 -11.58 1.57 2.44
N GLY A 50 -12.52 1.22 1.57
CA GLY A 50 -13.95 1.51 1.82
C GLY A 50 -14.44 0.97 3.17
N ARG A 51 -13.78 -0.08 3.69
CA ARG A 51 -13.99 -0.59 5.06
C ARG A 51 -13.53 0.38 6.14
N LEU A 52 -12.41 1.08 5.95
CA LEU A 52 -11.92 2.08 6.90
C LEU A 52 -12.87 3.27 6.96
N GLU A 53 -13.30 3.78 5.80
CA GLU A 53 -14.28 4.87 5.74
C GLU A 53 -15.62 4.48 6.37
N ALA A 54 -16.12 3.27 6.08
CA ALA A 54 -17.33 2.76 6.69
C ALA A 54 -17.19 2.59 8.22
N ALA A 55 -16.01 2.18 8.70
CA ALA A 55 -15.74 2.04 10.12
C ALA A 55 -15.67 3.40 10.83
N ILE A 56 -15.08 4.42 10.19
CA ILE A 56 -15.04 5.79 10.71
C ILE A 56 -16.46 6.36 10.81
N ALA A 57 -17.24 6.26 9.73
CA ALA A 57 -18.64 6.71 9.72
C ALA A 57 -19.49 5.99 10.78
N ALA A 58 -19.30 4.68 10.95
CA ALA A 58 -20.00 3.90 11.97
C ALA A 58 -19.62 4.36 13.40
N ALA A 59 -18.35 4.69 13.64
CA ALA A 59 -17.88 5.20 14.93
C ALA A 59 -18.50 6.57 15.26
N GLU A 60 -18.54 7.49 14.30
CA GLU A 60 -19.18 8.82 14.47
C GLU A 60 -20.68 8.69 14.78
N ILE A 61 -21.38 7.78 14.10
CA ILE A 61 -22.81 7.51 14.37
C ILE A 61 -22.99 6.91 15.78
N ALA A 62 -22.14 5.98 16.19
CA ALA A 62 -22.20 5.37 17.50
C ALA A 62 -21.97 6.40 18.62
N GLU A 63 -21.00 7.31 18.46
CA GLU A 63 -20.75 8.40 19.39
C GLU A 63 -21.94 9.37 19.47
N GLY A 64 -22.49 9.76 18.31
CA GLY A 64 -23.68 10.63 18.24
C GLY A 64 -24.96 9.99 18.83
N LEU A 65 -25.06 8.66 18.83
CA LEU A 65 -26.14 7.92 19.49
C LEU A 65 -25.90 7.79 21.00
N ALA A 66 -24.66 7.58 21.44
CA ALA A 66 -24.32 7.50 22.86
C ALA A 66 -24.66 8.81 23.59
N VAL A 67 -24.45 9.96 22.96
CA VAL A 67 -24.81 11.28 23.51
C VAL A 67 -26.32 11.50 23.63
N LYS A 68 -27.15 10.84 22.80
CA LYS A 68 -28.62 10.99 22.81
C LYS A 68 -29.33 10.08 23.82
N VAL A 69 -28.62 9.13 24.41
CA VAL A 69 -29.16 8.13 25.35
C VAL A 69 -28.75 8.43 26.80
N ALA A 70 -27.86 9.41 27.03
CA ALA A 70 -27.47 9.94 28.34
C ALA A 70 -28.33 11.14 28.74
#